data_AF-A0A059A653-F1
#
_entry.id   AF-A0A059A653-F1
#
_cell.length_a   1.000
_cell.length_b   1.000
_cell.length_c   1.000
_cell.angle_alpha   90.00
_cell.angle_beta   90.00
_cell.angle_gamma   90.00
#
_symmetry.space_group_name_H-M   'P 1'
#
loop_
_entity.id
_entity.type
_entity.pdbx_description
1 polymer ?
#
loop_
_entity_poly.entity_id
_entity_poly.type
_entity_poly.pdbx_seq_one_letter_code
_entity_poly.pdbx_strand_id
1 'polypeptide(L)'
;MPGPGPHLMYAMGSGLALTSLSNGRFAPHHVLAYAINAFFGPDIGSFSEWLGSTLADLPGFALARPLGSLLADAVHDPFYYVLILGLPLSFLYSWVSKVLLRKGVLDSVSGAPLTRRQCLLLISAGSLSHFFLDHLFEENGHSSMYTWILSTGWWKNRAPVNPDAVVVVGFLCICLICGFVYINRFYSHQDPFYLVFSKHDCEHLLVPVT
;
A
#
# COMPACT_ATOMS: atom_id res chain seq x y z
N MET A 1 13.49 -7.48 12.53
CA MET A 1 12.43 -7.20 11.55
C MET A 1 11.58 -8.44 11.39
N PRO A 2 10.24 -8.35 11.38
CA PRO A 2 9.42 -9.40 10.81
C PRO A 2 9.98 -9.76 9.44
N GLY A 3 10.08 -11.06 9.13
CA GLY A 3 10.57 -11.45 7.82
C GLY A 3 9.70 -10.86 6.69
N PRO A 4 10.20 -10.82 5.45
CA PRO A 4 9.44 -10.35 4.29
C PRO A 4 8.05 -11.02 4.12
N GLY A 5 7.87 -12.23 4.65
CA GLY A 5 6.63 -13.00 4.60
C GLY A 5 5.44 -12.32 5.30
N PRO A 6 5.50 -12.02 6.61
CA PRO A 6 4.48 -11.27 7.35
C PRO A 6 3.94 -10.01 6.65
N HIS A 7 4.80 -9.14 6.13
CA HIS A 7 4.36 -7.93 5.42
C HIS A 7 3.59 -8.26 4.15
N LEU A 8 4.09 -9.20 3.35
CA LEU A 8 3.43 -9.63 2.14
C LEU A 8 2.08 -10.28 2.45
N MET A 9 2.01 -11.15 3.47
CA MET A 9 0.76 -11.81 3.89
C MET A 9 -0.28 -10.81 4.38
N TYR A 10 0.13 -9.86 5.24
CA TYR A 10 -0.77 -8.82 5.73
C TYR A 10 -1.29 -7.94 4.58
N ALA A 11 -0.41 -7.50 3.69
CA ALA A 11 -0.77 -6.60 2.61
C ALA A 11 -1.61 -7.29 1.52
N MET A 12 -1.25 -8.50 1.12
CA MET A 12 -2.03 -9.28 0.15
C MET A 12 -3.38 -9.70 0.73
N GLY A 13 -3.44 -10.15 1.98
CA GLY A 13 -4.69 -10.52 2.65
C GLY A 13 -5.64 -9.33 2.78
N SER A 14 -5.13 -8.18 3.22
CA SER A 14 -5.90 -6.93 3.28
C SER A 14 -6.34 -6.46 1.89
N GLY A 15 -5.46 -6.58 0.91
CA GLY A 15 -5.76 -6.23 -0.48
C GLY A 15 -6.88 -7.10 -1.07
N LEU A 16 -6.84 -8.42 -0.85
CA LEU A 16 -7.91 -9.34 -1.27
C LEU A 16 -9.24 -9.02 -0.59
N ALA A 17 -9.22 -8.69 0.71
CA ALA A 17 -10.42 -8.24 1.41
C ALA A 17 -11.00 -6.97 0.79
N LEU A 18 -10.15 -5.98 0.47
CA LEU A 18 -10.57 -4.75 -0.23
C LEU A 18 -11.09 -5.03 -1.63
N THR A 19 -10.46 -5.93 -2.38
CA THR A 19 -10.96 -6.39 -3.69
C THR A 19 -12.35 -6.98 -3.56
N SER A 20 -12.58 -7.87 -2.60
CA SER A 20 -13.89 -8.49 -2.35
C SER A 20 -14.95 -7.45 -1.94
N LEU A 21 -14.64 -6.61 -0.95
CA LEU A 21 -15.57 -5.59 -0.43
C LEU A 21 -15.91 -4.50 -1.45
N SER A 22 -15.05 -4.28 -2.44
CA SER A 22 -15.26 -3.31 -3.51
C SER A 22 -15.79 -3.92 -4.80
N ASN A 23 -16.20 -5.20 -4.80
CA ASN A 23 -16.64 -5.94 -5.98
C ASN A 23 -15.65 -5.84 -7.15
N GLY A 24 -14.36 -6.00 -6.86
CA GLY A 24 -13.28 -5.97 -7.86
C GLY A 24 -12.82 -4.58 -8.29
N ARG A 25 -13.42 -3.49 -7.79
CA ARG A 25 -12.99 -2.11 -8.11
C ARG A 25 -11.59 -1.81 -7.56
N PHE A 26 -11.27 -2.31 -6.37
CA PHE A 26 -9.90 -2.42 -5.90
C PHE A 26 -9.22 -3.61 -6.60
N ALA A 27 -8.86 -3.38 -7.87
CA ALA A 27 -8.32 -4.39 -8.78
C ALA A 27 -6.91 -4.88 -8.39
N PRO A 28 -6.44 -6.01 -8.95
CA PRO A 28 -5.15 -6.62 -8.60
C PRO A 28 -3.94 -5.67 -8.64
N HIS A 29 -3.93 -4.70 -9.54
CA HIS A 29 -2.84 -3.71 -9.60
C HIS A 29 -2.79 -2.75 -8.41
N HIS A 30 -3.90 -2.52 -7.71
CA HIS A 30 -3.96 -1.75 -6.47
C HIS A 30 -3.34 -2.57 -5.34
N VAL A 31 -3.73 -3.84 -5.24
CA VAL A 31 -3.19 -4.81 -4.29
C VAL A 31 -1.68 -4.95 -4.48
N LEU A 32 -1.22 -5.08 -5.73
CA LEU A 32 0.19 -5.20 -6.05
C LEU A 32 1.00 -3.97 -5.63
N ALA A 33 0.54 -2.76 -6.00
CA ALA A 33 1.23 -1.52 -5.60
C ALA A 33 1.24 -1.33 -4.07
N TYR A 34 0.15 -1.66 -3.39
CA TYR A 34 0.07 -1.66 -1.93
C TYR A 34 1.06 -2.65 -1.30
N ALA A 35 1.04 -3.91 -1.75
CA ALA A 35 1.86 -4.98 -1.22
C ALA A 35 3.36 -4.76 -1.47
N ILE A 36 3.76 -4.23 -2.63
CA ILE A 36 5.16 -3.90 -2.90
C ILE A 36 5.68 -2.86 -1.91
N ASN A 37 4.90 -1.84 -1.56
CA ASN A 37 5.33 -0.81 -0.60
C ASN A 37 5.21 -1.26 0.86
N ALA A 38 4.31 -2.20 1.15
CA ALA A 38 4.30 -2.87 2.45
C ALA A 38 5.49 -3.82 2.60
N PHE A 39 5.98 -4.41 1.51
CA PHE A 39 7.09 -5.34 1.51
C PHE A 39 8.45 -4.64 1.49
N PHE A 40 8.74 -3.86 0.45
CA PHE A 40 10.04 -3.22 0.26
C PHE A 40 10.16 -1.86 0.94
N GLY A 41 9.03 -1.26 1.34
CA GLY A 41 8.84 0.15 1.69
C GLY A 41 10.10 0.91 2.10
N PRO A 42 10.28 1.23 3.39
CA PRO A 42 11.46 1.91 3.90
C PRO A 42 12.73 1.05 3.88
N ASP A 43 12.62 -0.27 3.79
CA ASP A 43 13.76 -1.19 3.63
C ASP A 43 14.63 -0.86 2.41
N ILE A 44 14.11 -0.15 1.40
CA ILE A 44 14.91 0.41 0.30
C ILE A 44 16.03 1.36 0.80
N GLY A 45 15.91 1.91 2.02
CA GLY A 45 16.96 2.65 2.69
C GLY A 45 18.22 1.80 2.88
N SER A 46 18.09 0.54 3.30
CA SER A 46 19.24 -0.38 3.41
C SER A 46 19.94 -0.62 2.07
N PHE A 47 19.18 -0.65 0.97
CA PHE A 47 19.74 -0.71 -0.38
C PHE A 47 20.53 0.56 -0.72
N SER A 48 20.05 1.74 -0.31
CA SER A 48 20.77 2.99 -0.53
C SER A 48 22.08 3.08 0.25
N GLU A 49 22.11 2.53 1.46
CA GLU A 49 23.34 2.42 2.26
C GLU A 49 24.34 1.45 1.60
N TRP A 50 23.89 0.26 1.20
CA TRP A 50 24.72 -0.72 0.49
C TRP A 50 25.25 -0.18 -0.86
N LEU A 51 24.40 0.52 -1.63
CA LEU A 51 24.80 1.12 -2.89
C LEU A 51 25.82 2.24 -2.65
N GLY A 52 25.57 3.08 -1.65
CA GLY A 52 26.48 4.14 -1.22
C GLY A 52 27.84 3.60 -0.79
N SER A 53 27.87 2.49 -0.02
CA SER A 53 29.12 1.86 0.40
C SER A 53 29.89 1.27 -0.78
N THR A 54 29.20 0.63 -1.72
CA THR A 54 29.80 0.01 -2.91
C THR A 54 30.35 1.05 -3.88
N LEU A 55 29.62 2.14 -4.10
CA LEU A 55 30.05 3.22 -4.99
C LEU A 55 31.20 4.04 -4.38
N ALA A 56 31.26 4.19 -3.06
CA ALA A 56 32.33 4.92 -2.40
C ALA A 56 33.71 4.26 -2.56
N ASP A 57 33.75 2.95 -2.85
CA ASP A 57 34.99 2.23 -3.14
C ASP A 57 35.51 2.52 -4.57
N LEU A 58 34.72 3.19 -5.43
CA LEU A 58 35.15 3.65 -6.75
C LEU A 58 35.86 5.01 -6.69
N PRO A 59 36.92 5.22 -7.49
CA PRO A 59 37.62 6.51 -7.53
C PRO A 59 36.69 7.62 -8.00
N GLY A 60 36.62 8.72 -7.23
CA GLY A 60 35.79 9.89 -7.53
C GLY A 60 34.40 9.90 -6.88
N PHE A 61 34.01 8.84 -6.15
CA PHE A 61 32.67 8.69 -5.57
C PHE A 61 32.65 8.68 -4.02
N ALA A 62 33.64 9.27 -3.35
CA ALA A 62 33.75 9.26 -1.89
C ALA A 62 32.51 9.82 -1.14
N LEU A 63 31.74 10.72 -1.78
CA LEU A 63 30.48 11.25 -1.24
C LEU A 63 29.31 10.25 -1.28
N ALA A 64 29.42 9.12 -1.98
CA ALA A 64 28.35 8.14 -2.10
C ALA A 64 28.02 7.47 -0.76
N ARG A 65 29.00 7.25 0.12
CA ARG A 65 28.79 6.65 1.44
C ARG A 65 27.97 7.55 2.38
N PRO A 66 28.35 8.82 2.63
CA PRO A 66 27.53 9.70 3.47
C PRO A 66 26.17 10.01 2.85
N LEU A 67 26.07 10.10 1.51
CA LEU A 67 24.76 10.27 0.84
C LEU A 67 23.86 9.05 0.99
N GLY A 68 24.41 7.83 0.85
CA GLY A 68 23.66 6.58 1.02
C GLY A 68 23.13 6.44 2.45
N SER A 69 23.96 6.71 3.45
CA SER A 69 23.55 6.70 4.86
C SER A 69 22.49 7.78 5.16
N LEU A 70 22.68 9.01 4.68
CA LEU A 70 21.68 10.08 4.86
C LEU A 70 20.34 9.72 4.22
N LEU A 71 20.37 9.13 3.01
CA LEU A 71 19.16 8.71 2.32
C LEU A 71 18.48 7.55 3.06
N ALA A 72 19.25 6.60 3.58
CA ALA A 72 18.74 5.52 4.40
C ALA A 72 18.02 6.06 5.64
N ASP A 73 18.64 6.98 6.39
CA ASP A 73 18.05 7.61 7.57
C ASP A 73 16.76 8.36 7.21
N ALA A 74 16.78 9.12 6.11
CA ALA A 74 15.62 9.88 5.68
C ALA A 74 14.46 8.99 5.21
N VAL A 75 14.74 7.87 4.55
CA VAL A 75 13.72 6.96 4.01
C VAL A 75 13.10 6.07 5.10
N HIS A 76 13.80 5.84 6.21
CA HIS A 76 13.26 5.17 7.39
C HIS A 76 12.35 6.08 8.25
N ASP A 77 12.18 7.35 7.91
CA ASP A 77 11.14 8.17 8.53
C ASP A 77 9.78 7.99 7.79
N PRO A 78 8.67 7.71 8.51
CA PRO A 78 7.36 7.43 7.91
C PRO A 78 6.82 8.51 6.98
N PHE A 79 7.13 9.77 7.26
CA PHE A 79 6.65 10.90 6.46
C PHE A 79 7.62 11.20 5.32
N TYR A 80 8.92 11.18 5.60
CA TYR A 80 9.93 11.43 4.57
C TYR A 80 9.97 10.35 3.50
N TYR A 81 9.68 9.08 3.83
CA TYR A 81 9.47 8.04 2.82
C TYR A 81 8.47 8.49 1.75
N VAL A 82 7.29 8.94 2.18
CA VAL A 82 6.20 9.35 1.29
C VAL A 82 6.59 10.60 0.50
N LEU A 83 7.31 11.54 1.10
CA LEU A 83 7.73 12.78 0.44
C LEU A 83 8.86 12.55 -0.58
N ILE A 84 9.87 11.76 -0.22
CA ILE A 84 11.06 11.52 -1.04
C ILE A 84 10.76 10.50 -2.14
N LEU A 85 10.19 9.35 -1.79
CA LEU A 85 9.97 8.24 -2.72
C LEU A 85 8.53 8.15 -3.22
N GLY A 86 7.54 8.60 -2.45
CA GLY A 86 6.13 8.51 -2.86
C GLY A 86 5.84 9.25 -4.17
N LEU A 87 6.38 10.45 -4.35
CA LEU A 87 6.24 11.18 -5.61
C LEU A 87 6.88 10.44 -6.80
N PRO A 88 8.19 10.14 -6.85
CA PRO A 88 8.79 9.47 -8.00
C PRO A 88 8.18 8.08 -8.26
N LEU A 89 7.91 7.29 -7.22
CA LEU A 89 7.25 5.99 -7.37
C LEU A 89 5.82 6.12 -7.89
N SER A 90 5.09 7.18 -7.55
CA SER A 90 3.72 7.37 -8.06
C SER A 90 3.68 7.54 -9.58
N PHE A 91 4.70 8.22 -10.15
CA PHE A 91 4.84 8.34 -11.61
C PHE A 91 5.21 7.01 -12.23
N LEU A 92 6.19 6.31 -11.65
CA LEU A 92 6.63 4.98 -12.11
C LEU A 92 5.47 4.00 -12.11
N TYR A 93 4.73 3.89 -11.01
CA TYR A 93 3.66 2.91 -10.85
C TYR A 93 2.46 3.20 -11.75
N SER A 94 2.11 4.47 -11.92
CA SER A 94 1.07 4.86 -12.88
C SER A 94 1.47 4.50 -14.31
N TRP A 95 2.74 4.69 -14.67
CA TRP A 95 3.27 4.27 -15.96
C TRP A 95 3.28 2.74 -16.12
N VAL A 96 3.78 1.99 -15.15
CA VAL A 96 3.82 0.52 -15.17
C VAL A 96 2.40 -0.05 -15.28
N SER A 97 1.46 0.45 -14.46
CA SER A 97 0.05 0.05 -14.50
C SER A 97 -0.54 0.21 -15.91
N LYS A 98 -0.25 1.34 -16.56
CA LYS A 98 -0.68 1.61 -17.94
C LYS A 98 -0.05 0.66 -18.95
N VAL A 99 1.25 0.35 -18.82
CA VAL A 99 1.95 -0.58 -19.73
C VAL A 99 1.41 -2.00 -19.58
N LEU A 100 1.23 -2.47 -18.35
CA LEU A 100 0.80 -3.84 -18.08
C LEU A 100 -0.65 -4.10 -18.47
N LEU A 101 -1.55 -3.12 -18.27
CA LEU A 101 -2.92 -3.20 -18.78
C LEU A 101 -2.96 -3.26 -20.31
N ARG A 102 -2.16 -2.42 -20.98
CA ARG A 102 -2.08 -2.43 -22.46
C ARG A 102 -1.56 -3.75 -23.03
N LYS A 103 -0.73 -4.46 -22.26
CA LYS A 103 -0.19 -5.77 -22.64
C LYS A 103 -1.09 -6.94 -22.22
N GLY A 104 -2.23 -6.69 -21.56
CA GLY A 104 -3.13 -7.73 -21.07
C GLY A 104 -2.53 -8.59 -19.94
N VAL A 105 -1.47 -8.12 -19.29
CA VAL A 105 -0.81 -8.85 -18.19
C VAL A 105 -1.55 -8.66 -16.87
N LEU A 106 -2.14 -7.48 -16.69
CA LEU A 106 -2.99 -7.16 -15.55
C LEU A 106 -4.43 -7.04 -16.00
N ASP A 107 -5.34 -7.49 -15.13
CA ASP A 107 -6.77 -7.31 -15.31
C ASP A 107 -7.29 -6.22 -14.35
N SER A 108 -8.30 -5.49 -14.80
CA SER A 108 -9.00 -4.46 -14.04
C SER A 108 -10.44 -4.39 -14.51
N VAL A 109 -11.39 -4.48 -13.58
CA VAL A 109 -12.83 -4.38 -13.86
C VAL A 109 -13.17 -3.09 -14.63
N SER A 110 -12.44 -2.00 -14.37
CA SER A 110 -12.64 -0.71 -15.05
C SER A 110 -11.87 -0.56 -16.37
N GLY A 111 -10.91 -1.45 -16.65
CA GLY A 111 -9.94 -1.31 -17.73
C GLY A 111 -9.00 -0.09 -17.62
N ALA A 112 -9.13 0.71 -16.55
CA ALA A 112 -8.37 1.96 -16.39
C ALA A 112 -7.08 1.72 -15.60
N PRO A 113 -5.95 2.38 -15.97
CA PRO A 113 -4.71 2.33 -15.21
C PRO A 113 -4.80 3.13 -13.91
N LEU A 114 -3.90 2.82 -12.98
CA LEU A 114 -3.76 3.61 -11.76
C LEU A 114 -3.34 5.04 -12.08
N THR A 115 -4.07 6.00 -11.53
CA THR A 115 -3.68 7.41 -11.54
C THR A 115 -2.52 7.65 -10.57
N ARG A 116 -1.73 8.71 -10.80
CA ARG A 116 -0.62 9.08 -9.90
C ARG A 116 -1.09 9.31 -8.46
N ARG A 117 -2.28 9.91 -8.28
CA ARG A 117 -2.87 10.12 -6.96
C ARG A 117 -3.18 8.80 -6.27
N GLN A 118 -3.77 7.83 -6.99
CA GLN A 118 -4.00 6.48 -6.44
C GLN A 118 -2.68 5.81 -6.09
N CYS A 119 -1.66 5.90 -6.95
CA CYS A 119 -0.35 5.34 -6.65
C CYS A 119 0.26 5.98 -5.39
N LEU A 120 0.22 7.31 -5.25
CA LEU A 120 0.73 7.99 -4.06
C LEU A 120 0.03 7.52 -2.78
N LEU A 121 -1.30 7.36 -2.83
CA LEU A 121 -2.08 6.84 -1.69
C LEU A 121 -1.74 5.39 -1.38
N LEU A 122 -1.56 4.55 -2.40
CA LEU A 122 -1.18 3.13 -2.21
C LEU A 122 0.24 2.97 -1.68
N ILE A 123 1.17 3.82 -2.14
CA ILE A 123 2.55 3.87 -1.63
C ILE A 123 2.52 4.27 -0.15
N SER A 124 1.78 5.34 0.17
CA SER A 124 1.65 5.81 1.55
C SER A 124 1.01 4.74 2.46
N ALA A 125 -0.07 4.11 2.00
CA ALA A 125 -0.72 3.04 2.76
C ALA A 125 0.20 1.83 2.95
N GLY A 126 0.93 1.43 1.91
CA GLY A 126 1.88 0.32 1.96
C GLY A 126 3.03 0.60 2.93
N SER A 127 3.70 1.75 2.80
CA SER A 127 4.81 2.11 3.67
C SER A 127 4.38 2.25 5.12
N LEU A 128 3.23 2.86 5.39
CA LEU A 128 2.69 2.94 6.75
C LEU A 128 2.36 1.56 7.33
N SER A 129 1.82 0.65 6.53
CA SER A 129 1.63 -0.75 6.92
C SER A 129 2.97 -1.43 7.23
N HIS A 130 4.03 -1.13 6.47
CA HIS A 130 5.37 -1.64 6.75
C HIS A 130 5.88 -1.19 8.12
N PHE A 131 5.92 0.13 8.36
CA PHE A 131 6.33 0.69 9.66
C PHE A 131 5.50 0.16 10.83
N PHE A 132 4.19 0.00 10.61
CA PHE A 132 3.28 -0.57 11.61
C PHE A 132 3.69 -2.00 11.98
N LEU A 133 3.98 -2.85 10.99
CA LEU A 133 4.34 -4.24 11.22
C LEU A 133 5.72 -4.38 11.86
N ASP A 134 6.69 -3.57 11.45
CA ASP A 134 8.02 -3.57 12.07
C ASP A 134 7.93 -3.21 13.54
N HIS A 135 7.21 -2.15 13.90
CA HIS A 135 7.00 -1.80 15.30
C HIS A 135 6.23 -2.88 16.07
N LEU A 136 5.25 -3.54 15.44
CA LEU A 136 4.46 -4.59 16.09
C LEU A 136 5.31 -5.83 16.40
N PHE A 137 6.20 -6.26 15.50
CA PHE A 137 6.92 -7.53 15.63
C PHE A 137 8.38 -7.41 16.10
N GLU A 138 9.06 -6.30 15.85
CA GLU A 138 10.48 -6.14 16.21
C GLU A 138 10.66 -5.54 17.60
N GLU A 139 9.87 -4.50 17.91
CA GLU A 139 9.92 -3.86 19.22
C GLU A 139 8.79 -4.35 20.16
N ASN A 140 8.00 -5.35 19.76
CA ASN A 140 6.78 -5.77 20.47
C ASN A 140 5.84 -4.59 20.80
N GLY A 141 5.86 -3.54 19.97
CA GLY A 141 5.10 -2.31 20.19
C GLY A 141 5.68 -1.32 21.21
N HIS A 142 6.93 -1.50 21.66
CA HIS A 142 7.57 -0.63 22.67
C HIS A 142 8.20 0.65 22.12
N SER A 143 8.10 0.92 20.82
CA SER A 143 8.64 2.17 20.26
C SER A 143 7.93 3.37 20.87
N SER A 144 8.64 4.49 21.04
CA SER A 144 8.03 5.72 21.61
C SER A 144 6.84 6.19 20.77
N MET A 145 6.96 6.08 19.45
CA MET A 145 5.90 6.37 18.48
C MET A 145 4.71 5.42 18.62
N TYR A 146 4.95 4.11 18.74
CA TYR A 146 3.88 3.12 18.82
C TYR A 146 3.22 3.08 20.20
N THR A 147 3.97 3.31 21.28
CA THR A 147 3.43 3.53 22.64
C THR A 147 2.56 4.79 22.68
N TRP A 148 2.94 5.83 21.93
CA TRP A 148 2.13 7.03 21.77
C TRP A 148 0.84 6.74 20.97
N ILE A 149 0.93 6.06 19.83
CA ILE A 149 -0.24 5.71 18.97
C ILE A 149 -1.17 4.70 19.66
N LEU A 150 -0.60 3.60 20.17
CA LEU A 150 -1.27 2.52 20.88
C LEU A 150 -1.20 2.71 22.39
N SER A 151 -1.42 3.92 22.90
CA SER A 151 -1.67 4.16 24.34
C SER A 151 -2.96 3.44 24.86
N THR A 152 -3.46 2.44 24.13
CA THR A 152 -4.42 1.41 24.54
C THR A 152 -3.80 0.03 24.79
N GLY A 153 -2.57 -0.25 24.34
CA GLY A 153 -1.95 -1.58 24.33
C GLY A 153 -0.80 -1.74 25.32
N TRP A 154 -1.06 -2.54 26.35
CA TRP A 154 -0.13 -3.04 27.39
C TRP A 154 -0.01 -2.23 28.67
N TRP A 155 -0.79 -2.64 29.68
CA TRP A 155 -0.78 -2.04 31.01
C TRP A 155 -0.64 -3.11 32.08
N LYS A 156 0.37 -2.99 32.95
CA LYS A 156 0.41 -3.74 34.22
C LYS A 156 -0.64 -3.24 35.23
N ASN A 157 -1.22 -2.05 35.01
CA ASN A 157 -2.25 -1.39 35.83
C ASN A 157 -3.24 -0.61 34.94
N ARG A 158 -3.82 0.52 35.39
CA ARG A 158 -4.80 1.32 34.62
C ARG A 158 -4.15 1.91 33.36
N ALA A 159 -4.84 1.83 32.22
CA ALA A 159 -4.40 2.44 30.97
C ALA A 159 -4.30 3.98 31.12
N PRO A 160 -3.11 4.59 31.03
CA PRO A 160 -2.95 6.01 30.73
C PRO A 160 -3.35 6.19 29.27
N VAL A 161 -4.65 6.38 29.06
CA VAL A 161 -5.20 6.80 27.78
C VAL A 161 -4.75 8.24 27.55
N ASN A 162 -3.89 8.45 26.56
CA ASN A 162 -3.55 9.78 26.10
C ASN A 162 -4.71 10.28 25.20
N PRO A 163 -5.44 11.34 25.60
CA PRO A 163 -6.55 11.86 24.81
C PRO A 163 -6.12 12.31 23.41
N ASP A 164 -4.89 12.80 23.24
CA ASP A 164 -4.37 13.25 21.94
C ASP A 164 -4.24 12.07 20.96
N ALA A 165 -3.77 10.92 21.46
CA ALA A 165 -3.66 9.70 20.67
C ALA A 165 -5.03 9.20 20.20
N VAL A 166 -6.04 9.24 21.09
CA VAL A 166 -7.43 8.86 20.75
C VAL A 166 -7.99 9.77 19.68
N VAL A 167 -7.74 11.07 19.76
CA VAL A 167 -8.21 12.04 18.75
C VAL A 167 -7.53 11.79 17.40
N VAL A 168 -6.22 11.58 17.39
CA VAL A 168 -5.47 11.33 16.14
C VAL A 168 -5.89 10.01 15.49
N VAL A 169 -5.92 8.91 16.26
CA VAL A 169 -6.31 7.60 15.74
C VAL A 169 -7.78 7.61 15.30
N GLY A 170 -8.66 8.21 16.11
CA GLY A 170 -10.07 8.38 15.75
C GLY A 170 -10.26 9.18 14.46
N PHE A 171 -9.54 10.29 14.31
CA PHE A 171 -9.55 11.09 13.09
C PHE A 171 -9.06 10.29 11.88
N LEU A 172 -7.95 9.56 12.00
CA LEU A 172 -7.43 8.71 10.94
C LEU A 172 -8.41 7.60 10.55
N CYS A 173 -9.03 6.94 11.53
CA CYS A 173 -10.08 5.95 11.29
C CYS A 173 -11.29 6.56 10.56
N ILE A 174 -11.74 7.75 10.97
CA ILE A 174 -12.82 8.47 10.29
C ILE A 174 -12.41 8.80 8.85
N CYS A 175 -11.22 9.34 8.61
CA CYS A 175 -10.72 9.63 7.27
C CYS A 175 -10.66 8.38 6.39
N LEU A 176 -10.22 7.25 6.93
CA LEU A 176 -10.16 5.97 6.21
C LEU A 176 -11.57 5.46 5.87
N ILE A 177 -12.49 5.47 6.83
CA ILE A 177 -13.88 5.03 6.62
C ILE A 177 -14.59 5.96 5.63
N CYS A 178 -14.48 7.28 5.80
CA CYS A 178 -15.06 8.27 4.89
C CYS A 178 -14.44 8.19 3.49
N GLY A 179 -13.13 8.01 3.38
CA GLY A 179 -12.43 7.82 2.11
C GLY A 179 -12.90 6.54 1.40
N PHE A 180 -13.03 5.43 2.13
CA PHE A 180 -13.58 4.18 1.60
C PHE A 180 -15.01 4.37 1.10
N VAL A 181 -15.89 5.00 1.90
CA VAL A 181 -17.27 5.29 1.49
C VAL A 181 -17.30 6.22 0.27
N TYR A 182 -16.50 7.29 0.25
CA TYR A 182 -16.44 8.24 -0.86
C TYR A 182 -16.07 7.55 -2.18
N ILE A 183 -15.00 6.73 -2.17
CA ILE A 183 -14.55 5.97 -3.35
C ILE A 183 -15.66 5.01 -3.82
N ASN A 184 -16.33 4.34 -2.89
CA ASN A 184 -17.35 3.36 -3.25
C ASN A 184 -18.69 4.00 -3.68
N ARG A 185 -19.07 5.16 -3.14
CA ARG A 185 -20.38 5.80 -3.38
C ARG A 185 -20.45 6.64 -4.66
N PHE A 186 -19.38 7.32 -5.07
CA PHE A 186 -19.40 8.22 -6.25
C PHE A 186 -19.40 7.52 -7.62
N TYR A 187 -19.21 6.21 -7.67
CA TYR A 187 -19.22 5.44 -8.91
C TYR A 187 -20.46 4.56 -9.09
N SER A 188 -21.31 4.44 -8.06
CA SER A 188 -22.59 3.72 -8.21
C SER A 188 -23.64 4.54 -8.98
N HIS A 189 -23.34 5.79 -9.36
CA HIS A 189 -24.33 6.70 -9.95
C HIS A 189 -24.11 7.02 -11.45
N GLN A 190 -23.05 6.49 -12.06
CA GLN A 190 -22.83 6.51 -13.51
C GLN A 190 -22.52 5.09 -13.96
N ASP A 191 -23.54 4.30 -14.31
CA ASP A 191 -23.58 3.48 -15.53
C ASP A 191 -24.77 2.50 -15.52
N PRO A 192 -25.75 2.66 -16.43
CA PRO A 192 -26.76 1.64 -16.73
C PRO A 192 -26.23 0.51 -17.65
N PHE A 193 -24.92 0.26 -17.69
CA PHE A 193 -24.30 -0.63 -18.68
C PHE A 193 -24.36 -2.14 -18.33
N TYR A 194 -24.80 -2.50 -17.12
CA TYR A 194 -24.85 -3.90 -16.66
C TYR A 194 -26.07 -4.70 -17.14
N LEU A 195 -27.02 -4.09 -17.86
CA LEU A 195 -28.20 -4.82 -18.37
C LEU A 195 -27.99 -5.50 -19.73
N VAL A 196 -26.84 -5.32 -20.40
CA VAL A 196 -26.62 -5.85 -21.76
C VAL A 196 -25.90 -7.21 -21.78
N PHE A 197 -25.12 -7.57 -20.75
CA PHE A 197 -24.30 -8.79 -20.79
C PHE A 197 -24.90 -10.04 -20.14
N SER A 198 -26.10 -9.97 -19.56
CA SER A 198 -26.73 -11.11 -18.86
C SER A 198 -27.87 -11.80 -19.63
N LYS A 199 -28.01 -11.55 -20.95
CA LYS A 199 -29.12 -12.11 -21.74
C LYS A 199 -28.74 -12.98 -22.95
N HIS A 200 -27.46 -13.21 -23.22
CA HIS A 200 -27.06 -13.94 -24.45
C HIS A 200 -26.39 -15.31 -24.28
N ASP A 201 -26.10 -15.80 -23.07
CA ASP A 201 -25.38 -17.08 -22.88
C ASP A 201 -26.22 -18.18 -22.20
N CYS A 202 -27.52 -18.24 -22.48
CA CYS A 202 -28.37 -19.30 -21.92
C CYS A 202 -29.47 -19.81 -22.85
N GLU A 203 -29.21 -19.92 -24.14
CA GLU A 203 -30.00 -20.80 -25.02
C GLU A 203 -29.04 -21.48 -26.02
N HIS A 204 -29.32 -22.74 -26.33
CA HIS A 204 -28.57 -23.66 -27.22
C HIS A 204 -27.53 -24.60 -26.58
N LEU A 205 -28.03 -25.53 -25.76
CA LEU A 205 -27.47 -26.90 -25.76
C LEU A 205 -28.49 -27.95 -25.33
N LEU A 206 -29.58 -28.09 -26.11
CA LEU A 206 -30.43 -29.27 -26.12
C LEU A 206 -30.90 -29.53 -27.55
N VAL A 207 -30.27 -30.48 -28.24
CA VAL A 207 -30.86 -31.15 -29.41
C VAL A 207 -30.93 -32.64 -29.06
N PRO A 208 -32.12 -33.26 -29.03
CA PRO A 208 -32.26 -34.68 -28.79
C PRO A 208 -31.89 -35.49 -30.04
N VAL A 209 -31.36 -36.68 -29.76
CA VAL A 209 -31.13 -37.77 -30.70
C VAL A 209 -32.46 -38.32 -31.20
N THR A 210 -32.66 -38.31 -32.53
CA THR A 210 -33.23 -39.41 -33.34
C THR A 210 -32.92 -39.17 -34.80
#